data_AF-A0A5N9C391-F1
#
_entry.id   AF-A0A5N9C391-F1
#
_cell.length_a   1.000
_cell.length_b   1.000
_cell.length_c   1.000
_cell.angle_alpha   90.00
_cell.angle_beta   90.00
_cell.angle_gamma   90.00
#
_symmetry.space_group_name_H-M   'P 1'
#
loop_
_entity.id
_entity.type
_entity.pdbx_description
1 polymer ?
#
loop_
_entity_poly.entity_id
_entity_poly.type
_entity_poly.pdbx_seq_one_letter_code
_entity_poly.pdbx_strand_id
1 'polypeptide(L)'
;MKKNKIKTEFGFTLIELIVVIAIMGVIAAITVPTLTGYLDNSKENAYEADKRKIQIAVNSNYSKLSNTKFIGKRQYPIWGQTNKGTENALKSTSANSSEITTLGTGLKSNPLGGTIGCTPSWTDDSNNDGTRINQTSESLYYRNIGIASEHWNTVQITRGETEYEIDSRDCFINFEFLIGKEIDELPKSASRDNHQSKGEGSYSWYIDDKGQVQSLFFYYPTLVKKGYQGVYP
;
A
#
# COMPACT_ATOMS: atom_id res chain seq x y z
N MET A 1 -41.65 7.43 -69.30
CA MET A 1 -42.09 8.16 -68.09
C MET A 1 -41.54 7.46 -66.84
N LYS A 2 -40.57 8.08 -66.14
CA LYS A 2 -40.07 7.57 -64.84
C LYS A 2 -41.01 8.08 -63.73
N LYS A 3 -41.67 7.17 -63.01
CA LYS A 3 -42.47 7.51 -61.81
C LYS A 3 -41.50 7.72 -60.63
N ASN A 4 -41.34 8.95 -60.19
CA ASN A 4 -40.64 9.26 -58.95
C ASN A 4 -41.55 8.89 -57.77
N LYS A 5 -41.18 7.85 -57.01
CA LYS A 5 -41.79 7.55 -55.70
C LYS A 5 -41.23 8.55 -54.69
N ILE A 6 -42.08 9.46 -54.20
CA ILE A 6 -41.76 10.28 -53.02
C ILE A 6 -41.67 9.33 -51.83
N LYS A 7 -40.48 9.21 -51.23
CA LYS A 7 -40.31 8.52 -49.94
C LYS A 7 -40.87 9.45 -48.86
N THR A 8 -41.95 9.02 -48.20
CA THR A 8 -42.42 9.66 -46.97
C THR A 8 -41.45 9.33 -45.85
N GLU A 9 -40.72 10.33 -45.38
CA GLU A 9 -39.93 10.21 -44.15
C GLU A 9 -40.87 10.35 -42.96
N PHE A 10 -41.01 9.27 -42.17
CA PHE A 10 -41.70 9.30 -40.90
C PHE A 10 -40.77 9.95 -39.88
N GLY A 11 -40.98 11.24 -39.61
CA GLY A 11 -40.26 11.97 -38.57
C GLY A 11 -40.72 11.53 -37.18
N PHE A 12 -39.78 11.38 -36.26
CA PHE A 12 -40.06 11.13 -34.84
C PHE A 12 -40.75 12.35 -34.22
N THR A 13 -41.74 12.14 -33.36
CA THR A 13 -42.38 13.26 -32.65
C THR A 13 -41.55 13.66 -31.42
N LEU A 14 -41.56 14.96 -31.09
CA LEU A 14 -40.85 15.48 -29.92
C LEU A 14 -41.38 14.85 -28.62
N ILE A 15 -42.69 14.55 -28.57
CA ILE A 15 -43.32 13.93 -27.40
C ILE A 15 -42.87 12.48 -27.18
N GLU A 16 -42.70 11.69 -28.25
CA GLU A 16 -42.18 10.32 -28.15
C GLU A 16 -40.77 10.32 -27.56
N LEU A 17 -39.92 11.26 -27.96
CA LEU A 17 -38.58 11.38 -27.40
C LEU A 17 -38.60 11.76 -25.91
N ILE A 18 -39.46 12.70 -25.51
CA ILE A 18 -39.59 13.16 -24.12
C ILE A 18 -40.05 12.02 -23.19
N VAL A 19 -41.01 11.19 -23.62
CA VAL A 19 -41.49 10.06 -22.82
C VAL A 19 -40.38 9.02 -22.61
N VAL A 20 -39.58 8.75 -23.64
CA VAL A 20 -38.46 7.79 -23.55
C VAL A 20 -37.40 8.26 -22.55
N ILE A 21 -36.96 9.52 -22.65
CA ILE A 21 -35.96 10.05 -21.70
C ILE A 21 -36.51 10.13 -20.27
N ALA A 22 -37.81 10.36 -20.10
CA ALA A 22 -38.45 10.36 -18.78
C ALA A 22 -38.40 8.96 -18.15
N ILE A 23 -38.75 7.90 -18.90
CA ILE A 23 -38.68 6.51 -18.42
C ILE A 23 -37.22 6.12 -18.14
N MET A 24 -36.29 6.43 -19.06
CA MET A 24 -34.86 6.19 -18.84
C MET A 24 -34.34 6.93 -17.60
N GLY A 25 -34.82 8.14 -17.34
CA GLY A 25 -34.47 8.93 -16.15
C GLY A 25 -34.91 8.27 -14.85
N VAL A 26 -36.14 7.73 -14.79
CA VAL A 26 -36.64 7.01 -13.60
C VAL A 26 -35.85 5.72 -13.35
N ILE A 27 -35.56 4.95 -14.40
CA ILE A 27 -34.77 3.70 -14.28
C ILE A 27 -33.34 4.03 -13.83
N ALA A 28 -32.72 5.05 -14.42
CA ALA A 28 -31.37 5.48 -14.06
C ALA A 28 -31.28 5.96 -12.60
N ALA A 29 -32.29 6.68 -12.11
CA ALA A 29 -32.33 7.19 -10.74
C ALA A 29 -32.26 6.09 -9.67
N ILE A 30 -32.88 4.93 -9.93
CA ILE A 30 -32.85 3.78 -9.00
C ILE A 30 -31.60 2.91 -9.23
N THR A 31 -31.20 2.76 -10.49
CA THR A 31 -30.14 1.82 -10.89
C THR A 31 -28.74 2.34 -10.56
N VAL A 32 -28.46 3.63 -10.74
CA VAL A 32 -27.13 4.21 -10.49
C VAL A 32 -26.66 4.01 -9.04
N PRO A 33 -27.41 4.40 -7.99
CA PRO A 33 -26.95 4.26 -6.60
C PRO A 33 -26.81 2.80 -6.15
N THR A 34 -27.63 1.89 -6.68
CA THR A 34 -27.51 0.46 -6.36
C THR A 34 -26.26 -0.14 -6.99
N LEU A 35 -25.99 0.15 -8.27
CA LEU A 35 -24.77 -0.29 -8.95
C LEU A 35 -23.50 0.22 -8.29
N THR A 36 -23.44 1.49 -7.86
CA THR A 36 -22.27 2.02 -7.15
C THR A 36 -21.99 1.26 -5.86
N GLY A 37 -23.02 0.97 -5.07
CA GLY A 37 -22.87 0.18 -3.84
C GLY A 37 -22.38 -1.26 -4.10
N TYR A 38 -22.90 -1.93 -5.14
CA TYR A 38 -22.43 -3.26 -5.51
C TYR A 38 -20.97 -3.27 -5.97
N LEU A 39 -20.54 -2.25 -6.72
CA LEU A 39 -19.16 -2.13 -7.19
C LEU A 39 -18.20 -1.94 -6.01
N ASP A 40 -18.53 -1.06 -5.06
CA ASP A 40 -17.67 -0.80 -3.91
C ASP A 40 -17.60 -2.01 -2.96
N ASN A 41 -18.72 -2.69 -2.70
CA ASN A 41 -18.69 -3.96 -1.98
C ASN A 41 -17.83 -5.02 -2.68
N SER A 42 -17.87 -5.07 -4.02
CA SER A 42 -17.05 -6.02 -4.79
C SER A 42 -15.56 -5.71 -4.67
N LYS A 43 -15.19 -4.43 -4.71
CA LYS A 43 -13.82 -3.95 -4.49
C LYS A 43 -13.34 -4.25 -3.06
N GLU A 44 -14.18 -4.03 -2.06
CA GLU A 44 -13.85 -4.34 -0.66
C GLU A 44 -13.63 -5.85 -0.47
N ASN A 45 -14.51 -6.68 -1.04
CA ASN A 45 -14.33 -8.13 -1.01
C ASN A 45 -13.05 -8.59 -1.72
N ALA A 46 -12.70 -7.95 -2.84
CA ALA A 46 -11.44 -8.23 -3.54
C ALA A 46 -10.22 -7.82 -2.69
N TYR A 47 -10.28 -6.66 -2.04
CA TYR A 47 -9.27 -6.20 -1.08
C TYR A 47 -9.06 -7.19 0.07
N GLU A 48 -10.13 -7.64 0.72
CA GLU A 48 -10.04 -8.60 1.81
C GLU A 48 -9.54 -9.99 1.34
N ALA A 49 -9.91 -10.39 0.12
CA ALA A 49 -9.37 -11.61 -0.49
C ALA A 49 -7.85 -11.50 -0.72
N ASP A 50 -7.36 -10.37 -1.22
CA ASP A 50 -5.93 -10.10 -1.38
C ASP A 50 -5.21 -10.10 -0.03
N LYS A 51 -5.74 -9.38 0.96
CA LYS A 51 -5.20 -9.36 2.33
C LYS A 51 -5.04 -10.77 2.90
N ARG A 52 -6.06 -11.61 2.75
CA ARG A 52 -6.04 -13.01 3.21
C ARG A 52 -4.99 -13.84 2.47
N LYS A 53 -4.89 -13.71 1.15
CA LYS A 53 -3.85 -14.41 0.35
C LYS A 53 -2.45 -14.01 0.78
N ILE A 54 -2.22 -12.70 0.96
CA ILE A 54 -0.94 -12.16 1.40
C ILE A 54 -0.61 -12.69 2.81
N GLN A 55 -1.57 -12.70 3.74
CA GLN A 55 -1.36 -13.26 5.09
C GLN A 55 -0.94 -14.73 5.05
N ILE A 56 -1.58 -15.55 4.22
CA ILE A 56 -1.23 -16.97 4.06
C ILE A 56 0.20 -17.11 3.55
N ALA A 57 0.56 -16.37 2.51
CA ALA A 57 1.91 -16.38 1.94
C ALA A 57 2.98 -15.91 2.95
N VAL A 58 2.69 -14.85 3.71
CA VAL A 58 3.54 -14.35 4.78
C VAL A 58 3.75 -15.41 5.86
N ASN A 59 2.68 -16.06 6.33
CA ASN A 59 2.75 -17.09 7.37
C ASN A 59 3.53 -18.33 6.89
N SER A 60 3.33 -18.72 5.64
CA SER A 60 4.07 -19.81 5.00
C SER A 60 5.57 -19.49 4.94
N ASN A 61 5.94 -18.30 4.45
CA ASN A 61 7.33 -17.87 4.42
C ASN A 61 7.94 -17.78 5.83
N TYR A 62 7.23 -17.18 6.79
CA TYR A 62 7.69 -17.03 8.17
C TYR A 62 7.96 -18.38 8.84
N SER A 63 7.22 -19.43 8.47
CA SER A 63 7.40 -20.77 9.04
C SER A 63 8.69 -21.46 8.59
N LYS A 64 9.39 -20.93 7.56
CA LYS A 64 10.65 -21.48 7.05
C LYS A 64 11.84 -21.08 7.94
N LEU A 65 12.66 -22.05 8.31
CA LEU A 65 13.93 -21.82 9.01
C LEU A 65 15.07 -21.77 7.97
N SER A 66 15.33 -20.60 7.40
CA SER A 66 16.38 -20.44 6.37
C SER A 66 17.46 -19.40 6.70
N ASN A 67 17.47 -18.80 7.91
CA ASN A 67 18.44 -17.76 8.24
C ASN A 67 19.61 -18.20 9.14
N THR A 68 20.78 -18.45 8.56
CA THR A 68 22.00 -18.83 9.30
C THR A 68 22.55 -17.72 10.21
N LYS A 69 22.51 -16.45 9.78
CA LYS A 69 23.00 -15.29 10.56
C LYS A 69 22.12 -14.94 11.77
N PHE A 70 20.89 -15.45 11.85
CA PHE A 70 20.05 -15.39 13.05
C PHE A 70 19.83 -16.76 13.69
N ILE A 71 20.79 -17.68 13.59
CA ILE A 71 20.74 -18.99 14.26
C ILE A 71 19.46 -19.77 13.87
N GLY A 72 19.09 -19.72 12.59
CA GLY A 72 17.90 -20.40 12.06
C GLY A 72 16.56 -19.75 12.41
N LYS A 73 16.54 -18.54 12.99
CA LYS A 73 15.28 -17.85 13.32
C LYS A 73 14.42 -17.56 12.08
N ARG A 74 13.10 -17.58 12.32
CA ARG A 74 12.03 -17.21 11.38
C ARG A 74 12.09 -15.73 11.01
N GLN A 75 11.73 -15.40 9.78
CA GLN A 75 11.73 -14.03 9.26
C GLN A 75 10.52 -13.76 8.39
N TYR A 76 9.97 -12.56 8.54
CA TYR A 76 8.97 -12.02 7.66
C TYR A 76 9.59 -11.59 6.32
N PRO A 77 8.84 -11.70 5.22
CA PRO A 77 9.27 -11.27 3.89
C PRO A 77 9.16 -9.75 3.76
N ILE A 78 9.92 -8.99 4.55
CA ILE A 78 9.89 -7.51 4.57
C ILE A 78 11.22 -6.91 4.14
N TRP A 79 11.23 -5.64 3.73
CA TRP A 79 12.47 -4.95 3.31
C TRP A 79 13.57 -4.95 4.37
N GLY A 80 13.21 -4.97 5.65
CA GLY A 80 14.17 -5.12 6.75
C GLY A 80 15.08 -6.35 6.60
N GLN A 81 14.63 -7.41 5.92
CA GLN A 81 15.48 -8.57 5.60
C GLN A 81 16.64 -8.21 4.65
N THR A 82 16.40 -7.33 3.66
CA THR A 82 17.44 -6.82 2.75
C THR A 82 18.42 -5.92 3.50
N ASN A 83 17.93 -5.07 4.41
CA ASN A 83 18.72 -4.10 5.17
C ASN A 83 19.37 -4.69 6.44
N LYS A 84 19.55 -6.01 6.51
CA LYS A 84 19.92 -6.71 7.75
C LYS A 84 21.34 -6.40 8.27
N GLY A 85 21.40 -5.78 9.45
CA GLY A 85 22.61 -5.66 10.29
C GLY A 85 22.66 -4.36 11.09
N THR A 86 23.84 -4.03 11.62
CA THR A 86 24.05 -2.92 12.57
C THR A 86 25.05 -1.87 12.07
N GLU A 87 25.48 -1.95 10.81
CA GLU A 87 26.58 -1.12 10.28
C GLU A 87 26.22 0.36 10.26
N ASN A 88 24.99 0.66 9.83
CA ASN A 88 24.43 2.00 9.80
C ASN A 88 23.16 2.10 10.65
N ALA A 89 22.96 1.17 11.58
CA ALA A 89 21.80 1.22 12.48
C ALA A 89 21.98 2.36 13.47
N LEU A 90 21.01 3.28 13.51
CA LEU A 90 21.00 4.39 14.44
C LEU A 90 20.62 3.87 15.83
N LYS A 91 21.46 4.09 16.84
CA LYS A 91 21.08 3.82 18.24
C LYS A 91 20.12 4.91 18.71
N SER A 92 19.09 4.55 19.48
CA SER A 92 18.12 5.54 20.02
C SER A 92 18.81 6.64 20.84
N THR A 93 19.87 6.29 21.58
CA THR A 93 20.69 7.24 22.34
C THR A 93 21.49 8.23 21.49
N SER A 94 21.64 7.96 20.20
CA SER A 94 22.37 8.79 19.24
C SER A 94 21.44 9.50 18.25
N ALA A 95 20.13 9.27 18.37
CA ALA A 95 19.15 9.91 17.52
C ALA A 95 19.06 11.41 17.82
N ASN A 96 18.85 12.18 16.75
CA ASN A 96 18.81 13.64 16.78
C ASN A 96 17.87 14.14 15.69
N SER A 97 17.82 15.47 15.50
CA SER A 97 16.91 16.11 14.56
C SER A 97 17.38 16.14 13.11
N SER A 98 18.56 15.61 12.80
CA SER A 98 19.09 15.57 11.45
C SER A 98 18.43 14.47 10.62
N GLU A 99 18.45 14.68 9.30
CA GLU A 99 17.97 13.70 8.34
C GLU A 99 18.83 12.43 8.38
N ILE A 100 18.18 11.29 8.34
CA ILE A 100 18.80 9.97 8.38
C ILE A 100 18.92 9.46 6.93
N THR A 101 20.15 9.27 6.45
CA THR A 101 20.44 8.95 5.04
C THR A 101 20.52 7.44 4.75
N THR A 102 19.94 6.60 5.62
CA THR A 102 19.98 5.13 5.46
C THR A 102 18.92 4.56 4.51
N LEU A 103 18.06 5.41 3.95
CA LEU A 103 17.01 4.99 3.01
C LEU A 103 17.60 4.44 1.70
N GLY A 104 17.15 3.26 1.27
CA GLY A 104 17.29 2.82 -0.12
C GLY A 104 18.73 2.55 -0.59
N THR A 105 19.70 2.69 0.31
CA THR A 105 21.14 2.55 0.01
C THR A 105 21.63 1.10 0.03
N GLY A 106 20.74 0.12 0.28
CA GLY A 106 21.12 -1.30 0.44
C GLY A 106 22.06 -1.55 1.63
N LEU A 107 22.17 -0.58 2.53
CA LEU A 107 23.03 -0.62 3.70
C LEU A 107 22.41 -1.45 4.83
N LYS A 108 23.25 -1.95 5.73
CA LYS A 108 22.82 -2.74 6.89
C LYS A 108 22.36 -1.83 8.03
N SER A 109 21.09 -1.44 8.03
CA SER A 109 20.47 -0.54 9.01
C SER A 109 19.46 -1.20 9.95
N ASN A 110 19.06 -2.45 9.68
CA ASN A 110 18.05 -3.16 10.47
C ASN A 110 18.65 -4.34 11.28
N PRO A 111 18.91 -4.15 12.59
CA PRO A 111 19.51 -5.17 13.45
C PRO A 111 18.72 -6.48 13.57
N LEU A 112 17.39 -6.43 13.43
CA LEU A 112 16.49 -7.58 13.54
C LEU A 112 16.16 -8.22 12.20
N GLY A 113 16.46 -7.56 11.09
CA GLY A 113 16.47 -8.11 9.75
C GLY A 113 15.21 -8.88 9.37
N GLY A 114 14.02 -8.40 9.75
CA GLY A 114 12.75 -9.07 9.48
C GLY A 114 12.31 -10.14 10.47
N THR A 115 12.99 -10.32 11.61
CA THR A 115 12.52 -11.25 12.66
C THR A 115 11.26 -10.75 13.40
N ILE A 116 10.96 -9.45 13.29
CA ILE A 116 9.74 -8.80 13.80
C ILE A 116 9.19 -7.86 12.72
N GLY A 117 7.87 -7.70 12.66
CA GLY A 117 7.21 -6.65 11.88
C GLY A 117 7.16 -5.33 12.64
N CYS A 118 6.64 -4.29 12.00
CA CYS A 118 6.39 -3.01 12.65
C CYS A 118 5.39 -2.17 11.87
N THR A 119 5.01 -1.01 12.40
CA THR A 119 4.06 -0.12 11.74
C THR A 119 4.81 1.03 11.05
N PRO A 120 4.71 1.18 9.71
CA PRO A 120 5.23 2.34 8.99
C PRO A 120 4.62 3.64 9.51
N SER A 121 5.39 4.73 9.53
CA SER A 121 4.93 6.03 10.05
C SER A 121 5.39 7.16 9.14
N TRP A 122 4.44 7.90 8.59
CA TRP A 122 4.67 9.04 7.71
C TRP A 122 4.03 10.30 8.31
N THR A 123 4.71 11.43 8.14
CA THR A 123 4.26 12.77 8.55
C THR A 123 4.03 13.59 7.30
N ASP A 124 2.91 14.33 7.30
CA ASP A 124 2.54 15.26 6.24
C ASP A 124 3.21 16.62 6.41
N ASP A 125 3.32 17.38 5.31
CA ASP A 125 3.85 18.72 5.34
C ASP A 125 2.86 19.75 5.92
N SER A 126 3.25 21.03 5.93
CA SER A 126 2.42 22.11 6.43
C SER A 126 1.11 22.34 5.65
N ASN A 127 0.98 21.83 4.43
CA ASN A 127 -0.24 21.92 3.64
C ASN A 127 -1.29 20.93 4.15
N ASN A 128 -0.86 19.87 4.85
CA ASN A 128 -1.70 18.87 5.50
C ASN A 128 -2.83 18.36 4.56
N ASP A 129 -2.49 18.22 3.27
CA ASP A 129 -3.41 17.79 2.22
C ASP A 129 -3.56 16.26 2.17
N GLY A 130 -2.70 15.58 2.92
CA GLY A 130 -2.62 14.15 3.02
C GLY A 130 -2.07 13.50 1.76
N THR A 131 -1.21 14.16 1.01
CA THR A 131 -0.65 13.59 -0.21
C THR A 131 0.84 13.40 -0.06
N ARG A 132 1.31 12.19 -0.36
CA ARG A 132 2.72 11.88 -0.54
C ARG A 132 3.16 12.34 -1.93
N ILE A 133 3.87 13.46 -2.01
CA ILE A 133 4.13 14.18 -3.26
C ILE A 133 5.50 13.79 -3.85
N ASN A 134 6.55 13.68 -3.03
CA ASN A 134 7.90 13.41 -3.52
C ASN A 134 8.40 12.00 -3.21
N GLN A 135 8.28 11.09 -4.18
CA GLN A 135 8.68 9.69 -4.05
C GLN A 135 10.17 9.43 -4.37
N THR A 136 10.89 10.41 -4.91
CA THR A 136 12.30 10.26 -5.30
C THR A 136 13.30 10.70 -4.23
N SER A 137 12.86 11.53 -3.29
CA SER A 137 13.69 12.08 -2.22
C SER A 137 12.94 12.01 -0.90
N GLU A 138 12.57 10.80 -0.50
CA GLU A 138 11.77 10.59 0.69
C GLU A 138 12.60 10.69 1.97
N SER A 139 12.62 11.85 2.60
CA SER A 139 13.39 12.05 3.83
C SER A 139 12.95 11.12 4.96
N LEU A 140 13.91 10.72 5.79
CA LEU A 140 13.71 9.91 6.98
C LEU A 140 14.22 10.66 8.19
N TYR A 141 13.41 10.75 9.24
CA TYR A 141 13.81 11.38 10.49
C TYR A 141 13.50 10.53 11.72
N TYR A 142 14.11 10.93 12.84
CA TYR A 142 13.78 10.36 14.13
C TYR A 142 12.29 10.55 14.46
N ARG A 143 11.67 9.55 15.07
CA ARG A 143 10.26 9.62 15.48
C ARG A 143 9.99 10.80 16.43
N ASN A 144 8.76 11.32 16.37
CA ASN A 144 8.29 12.43 17.21
C ASN A 144 9.05 13.76 17.00
N ILE A 145 9.60 13.95 15.81
CA ILE A 145 10.24 15.20 15.44
C ILE A 145 9.22 16.19 14.88
N GLY A 146 9.29 17.45 15.30
CA GLY A 146 8.40 18.52 14.82
C GLY A 146 8.88 19.18 13.53
N ILE A 147 9.15 18.39 12.48
CA ILE A 147 9.55 18.93 11.17
C ILE A 147 8.30 19.21 10.33
N ALA A 148 8.22 20.42 9.78
CA ALA A 148 7.12 20.86 8.92
C ALA A 148 7.38 20.51 7.43
N SER A 149 7.70 19.25 7.15
CA SER A 149 7.88 18.73 5.79
C SER A 149 7.34 17.30 5.70
N GLU A 150 6.99 16.84 4.50
CA GLU A 150 6.65 15.44 4.30
C GLU A 150 7.86 14.56 4.59
N HIS A 151 7.71 13.55 5.45
CA HIS A 151 8.80 12.63 5.73
C HIS A 151 8.34 11.30 6.33
N TRP A 152 9.15 10.27 6.15
CA TRP A 152 9.04 9.04 6.93
C TRP A 152 9.68 9.21 8.30
N ASN A 153 9.13 8.48 9.27
CA ASN A 153 9.69 8.38 10.60
C ASN A 153 10.38 7.03 10.77
N THR A 154 11.24 6.98 11.78
CA THR A 154 11.81 5.73 12.27
C THR A 154 10.85 4.99 13.20
N VAL A 155 11.11 3.69 13.40
CA VAL A 155 10.50 2.87 14.44
C VAL A 155 11.60 2.36 15.36
N GLN A 156 11.31 2.35 16.66
CA GLN A 156 12.23 1.81 17.65
C GLN A 156 12.11 0.28 17.72
N ILE A 157 13.26 -0.39 17.73
CA ILE A 157 13.37 -1.83 17.96
C ILE A 157 14.51 -2.13 18.96
N THR A 158 14.35 -3.20 19.73
CA THR A 158 15.35 -3.58 20.74
C THR A 158 16.08 -4.86 20.32
N ARG A 159 17.41 -4.84 20.37
CA ARG A 159 18.26 -6.04 20.18
C ARG A 159 19.22 -6.17 21.35
N GLY A 160 18.99 -7.18 22.18
CA GLY A 160 19.70 -7.31 23.46
C GLY A 160 19.28 -6.17 24.38
N GLU A 161 20.25 -5.41 24.87
CA GLU A 161 20.03 -4.22 25.72
C GLU A 161 20.08 -2.90 24.94
N THR A 162 20.29 -2.95 23.63
CA THR A 162 20.41 -1.74 22.79
C THR A 162 19.13 -1.49 22.01
N GLU A 163 18.62 -0.26 22.12
CA GLU A 163 17.54 0.26 21.30
C GLU A 163 18.10 0.91 20.03
N TYR A 164 17.45 0.62 18.91
CA TYR A 164 17.80 1.12 17.59
C TYR A 164 16.58 1.76 16.92
N GLU A 165 16.85 2.79 16.12
CA GLU A 165 15.90 3.40 15.20
C GLU A 165 16.11 2.82 13.81
N ILE A 166 15.09 2.17 13.29
CA ILE A 166 15.08 1.65 11.92
C ILE A 166 14.14 2.46 11.05
N ASP A 167 14.37 2.45 9.75
CA ASP A 167 13.42 3.00 8.79
C ASP A 167 12.08 2.27 8.93
N SER A 168 10.98 2.99 9.15
CA SER A 168 9.67 2.35 9.33
C SER A 168 9.16 1.67 8.06
N ARG A 169 9.70 2.03 6.89
CA ARG A 169 9.43 1.38 5.60
C ARG A 169 10.04 -0.02 5.49
N ASP A 170 11.00 -0.37 6.36
CA ASP A 170 11.53 -1.73 6.43
C ASP A 170 10.46 -2.77 6.76
N CYS A 171 9.29 -2.33 7.23
CA CYS A 171 8.17 -3.18 7.60
C CYS A 171 7.18 -3.45 6.47
N PHE A 172 7.34 -2.77 5.33
CA PHE A 172 6.63 -3.14 4.12
C PHE A 172 7.06 -4.53 3.64
N ILE A 173 6.06 -5.30 3.21
CA ILE A 173 6.26 -6.61 2.60
C ILE A 173 7.07 -6.40 1.32
N ASN A 174 8.20 -7.09 1.21
CA ASN A 174 8.94 -7.20 -0.03
C ASN A 174 8.44 -8.45 -0.79
N PHE A 175 7.60 -8.23 -1.80
CA PHE A 175 7.03 -9.31 -2.59
C PHE A 175 8.06 -10.08 -3.41
N GLU A 176 9.27 -9.54 -3.65
CA GLU A 176 10.35 -10.28 -4.31
C GLU A 176 10.73 -11.56 -3.57
N PHE A 177 10.52 -11.61 -2.24
CA PHE A 177 10.75 -12.82 -1.47
C PHE A 177 9.64 -13.87 -1.63
N LEU A 178 8.43 -13.47 -2.02
CA LEU A 178 7.24 -14.31 -2.09
C LEU A 178 6.93 -14.79 -3.51
N ILE A 179 7.17 -13.94 -4.52
CA ILE A 179 6.86 -14.25 -5.92
C ILE A 179 7.67 -15.46 -6.40
N GLY A 180 6.98 -16.40 -7.04
CA GLY A 180 7.55 -17.66 -7.52
C GLY A 180 7.82 -18.69 -6.42
N LYS A 181 7.38 -18.43 -5.17
CA LYS A 181 7.54 -19.34 -4.02
C LYS A 181 6.23 -19.55 -3.27
N GLU A 182 5.65 -18.47 -2.75
CA GLU A 182 4.40 -18.49 -1.97
C GLU A 182 3.23 -17.87 -2.71
N ILE A 183 3.51 -17.01 -3.68
CA ILE A 183 2.53 -16.41 -4.59
C ILE A 183 3.07 -16.49 -6.01
N ASP A 184 2.18 -16.68 -6.98
CA ASP A 184 2.57 -16.80 -8.40
C ASP A 184 2.90 -15.45 -9.02
N GLU A 185 2.14 -14.41 -8.66
CA GLU A 185 2.27 -13.06 -9.19
C GLU A 185 2.11 -12.00 -8.10
N LEU A 186 2.54 -10.77 -8.42
CA LEU A 186 2.36 -9.62 -7.56
C LEU A 186 0.86 -9.30 -7.44
N PRO A 187 0.29 -9.16 -6.22
CA PRO A 187 -1.09 -8.74 -6.06
C PRO A 187 -1.31 -7.39 -6.75
N LYS A 188 -2.38 -7.24 -7.54
CA LYS A 188 -2.68 -5.99 -8.26
C LYS A 188 -2.84 -4.80 -7.33
N SER A 189 -3.28 -5.06 -6.10
CA SER A 189 -3.42 -4.06 -5.04
C SER A 189 -2.09 -3.53 -4.50
N ALA A 190 -0.97 -4.22 -4.72
CA ALA A 190 0.33 -3.88 -4.16
C ALA A 190 1.03 -2.71 -4.87
N SER A 191 1.45 -1.72 -4.09
CA SER A 191 2.14 -0.52 -4.55
C SER A 191 3.64 -0.72 -4.73
N ARG A 192 4.33 0.31 -5.22
CA ARG A 192 5.78 0.33 -5.37
C ARG A 192 6.55 0.22 -4.06
N ASP A 193 5.92 0.51 -2.92
CA ASP A 193 6.55 0.29 -1.61
C ASP A 193 6.77 -1.21 -1.36
N ASN A 194 6.02 -2.09 -2.03
CA ASN A 194 6.17 -3.54 -1.88
C ASN A 194 6.98 -4.22 -2.99
N HIS A 195 7.09 -3.57 -4.15
CA HIS A 195 7.91 -4.03 -5.26
C HIS A 195 8.28 -2.84 -6.15
N GLN A 196 9.54 -2.40 -6.09
CA GLN A 196 9.98 -1.12 -6.67
C GLN A 196 9.71 -1.00 -8.19
N SER A 197 9.87 -2.08 -8.95
CA SER A 197 9.73 -2.03 -10.42
C SER A 197 8.35 -2.39 -10.99
N LYS A 198 7.48 -3.03 -10.22
CA LYS A 198 6.20 -3.61 -10.72
C LYS A 198 4.97 -3.23 -9.88
N GLY A 199 5.16 -2.58 -8.74
CA GLY A 199 4.08 -2.18 -7.87
C GLY A 199 3.32 -0.96 -8.40
N GLU A 200 2.17 -1.20 -9.04
CA GLU A 200 1.28 -0.16 -9.56
C GLU A 200 -0.01 -0.03 -8.76
N GLY A 201 -0.20 -0.87 -7.74
CA GLY A 201 -1.39 -0.90 -6.91
C GLY A 201 -1.50 0.26 -5.92
N SER A 202 -2.70 0.40 -5.36
CA SER A 202 -3.07 1.50 -4.47
C SER A 202 -2.61 1.33 -3.02
N TYR A 203 -2.13 0.15 -2.62
CA TYR A 203 -1.87 -0.18 -1.23
C TYR A 203 -0.44 -0.59 -0.96
N SER A 204 0.14 0.01 0.07
CA SER A 204 1.42 -0.41 0.65
C SER A 204 1.15 -1.40 1.77
N TRP A 205 1.43 -2.68 1.53
CA TRP A 205 1.21 -3.77 2.46
C TRP A 205 2.37 -3.90 3.44
N TYR A 206 2.08 -4.06 4.72
CA TYR A 206 3.09 -4.23 5.77
C TYR A 206 2.67 -5.31 6.75
N ILE A 207 3.62 -5.75 7.56
CA ILE A 207 3.38 -6.69 8.66
C ILE A 207 3.59 -5.94 9.96
N ASP A 208 2.55 -5.89 10.80
CA ASP A 208 2.63 -5.24 12.10
C ASP A 208 3.48 -6.05 13.11
N ASP A 209 3.69 -5.49 14.29
CA ASP A 209 4.44 -6.11 15.39
C ASP A 209 3.81 -7.44 15.89
N LYS A 210 2.54 -7.68 15.57
CA LYS A 210 1.79 -8.90 15.88
C LYS A 210 1.79 -9.92 14.73
N GLY A 211 2.50 -9.64 13.65
CA GLY A 211 2.57 -10.53 12.49
C GLY A 211 1.34 -10.49 11.59
N GLN A 212 0.44 -9.51 11.77
CA GLN A 212 -0.75 -9.37 10.93
C GLN A 212 -0.44 -8.47 9.74
N VAL A 213 -0.92 -8.90 8.58
CA VAL A 213 -0.86 -8.12 7.33
C VAL A 213 -1.86 -6.99 7.43
N GLN A 214 -1.37 -5.78 7.18
CA GLN A 214 -2.14 -4.55 7.12
C GLN A 214 -1.77 -3.79 5.85
N SER A 215 -2.56 -2.77 5.50
CA SER A 215 -2.23 -1.86 4.40
C SER A 215 -2.36 -0.40 4.80
N LEU A 216 -1.60 0.42 4.10
CA LEU A 216 -1.75 1.87 4.02
C LEU A 216 -2.13 2.25 2.59
N PHE A 217 -2.86 3.34 2.41
CA PHE A 217 -3.04 3.91 1.08
C PHE A 217 -1.72 4.52 0.61
N PHE A 218 -1.23 4.09 -0.55
CA PHE A 218 0.11 4.43 -1.04
C PHE A 218 0.34 5.95 -1.18
N TYR A 219 -0.67 6.68 -1.66
CA TYR A 219 -0.62 8.12 -1.83
C TYR A 219 -0.88 8.91 -0.55
N TYR A 220 -1.47 8.27 0.48
CA TYR A 220 -1.69 8.89 1.79
C TYR A 220 -1.42 7.90 2.93
N PRO A 221 -0.14 7.61 3.22
CA PRO A 221 0.23 6.53 4.12
C PRO A 221 0.14 6.94 5.60
N THR A 222 -1.04 7.35 6.06
CA THR A 222 -1.27 7.71 7.48
C THR A 222 -1.86 6.56 8.29
N LEU A 223 -1.55 6.55 9.59
CA LEU A 223 -2.07 5.55 10.53
C LEU A 223 -3.58 5.62 10.73
N VAL A 224 -4.22 6.74 10.38
CA VAL A 224 -5.66 6.95 10.45
C VAL A 224 -6.39 6.26 9.29
N LYS A 225 -5.76 6.18 8.12
CA LYS A 225 -6.36 5.59 6.90
C LYS A 225 -5.77 4.21 6.56
N LYS A 226 -5.96 3.27 7.48
CA LYS A 226 -5.61 1.84 7.28
C LYS A 226 -6.76 1.09 6.62
N GLY A 227 -6.47 -0.01 5.93
CA GLY A 227 -7.50 -0.89 5.37
C GLY A 227 -8.03 -0.44 4.01
N TYR A 228 -9.20 -0.95 3.62
CA TYR A 228 -9.88 -0.55 2.39
C TYR A 228 -10.28 0.93 2.42
N GLN A 229 -9.99 1.67 1.35
CA GLN A 229 -10.21 3.12 1.24
C GLN A 229 -11.08 3.49 0.03
N GLY A 230 -11.96 2.59 -0.43
CA GLY A 230 -12.80 2.84 -1.62
C GLY A 230 -12.07 2.71 -2.96
N VAL A 231 -10.75 2.46 -2.92
CA VAL A 231 -9.89 2.35 -4.10
C VAL A 231 -9.39 0.92 -4.19
N TYR A 232 -9.69 0.21 -5.26
CA TYR A 232 -9.12 -1.10 -5.56
C TYR A 232 -9.02 -1.25 -7.08
N PRO A 233 -7.86 -1.69 -7.61
CA PRO A 233 -7.64 -1.82 -9.05
C PRO A 233 -8.41 -2.97 -9.70
#